data_AF-A0A817ZVB6-F1
#
_entry.id   AF-A0A817ZVB6-F1
#
_cell.length_a   1.000
_cell.length_b   1.000
_cell.length_c   1.000
_cell.angle_alpha   90.00
_cell.angle_beta   90.00
_cell.angle_gamma   90.00
#
_symmetry.space_group_name_H-M   'P 1'
#
loop_
_entity.id
_entity.type
_entity.pdbx_description
1 polymer ?
#
loop_
_entity_poly.entity_id
_entity_poly.type
_entity_poly.pdbx_seq_one_letter_code
_entity_poly.pdbx_strand_id
1 'polypeptide(L)'
;MAEKVYLVNPETGSRHRLNDCKPCPRPSSSLKFSSSPKYRNKDLPKTVDLSSKMTPVETQEDTAACVGNALAAAYEFLIKKKTGRDIDVSRLFIYYNGRVRDAVDEGIIEDSGCSIAGAIEGLKEYGCCKEDWFPYDIRKVNQRPPKNCYDDAIHFRITHGLVLKPNLQEMKVCLAQGYPFVFGLKTFKSFSTAETNGGLVPMPEPNEDISLDHYQHAMLAVGYDDKLKQFIVKNSWGPNWGHNGYCYIPYDYMANKKYCSDLHTIKTISERQRQRRERIAENGKGRNNAKNKPNESKIAHNSLNPQLLDDDDDDDDDDHDDDDDDDDDDDDNKDIFQSDSFWKTERSDYIQTMTKKYHETLSARQQDASSQKKVQPYFENISRQANLNKSYILWIDKKIGDNAFVANQLTSDSQIHIDFCETLAVAQNHVERNLHKIKSNSSIFQVICRGYYKSEHKNALDLLFFLNRNQLKHIPATIFTHDKEGLIKHLDYEASQVGLVEWRERFYITSDTKKLIKKCKCNITQKHDKPSK
;
A
#
# COMPACT_ATOMS: atom_id res chain seq x y z
N MET A 1 -2.85 -23.04 6.89
CA MET A 1 -1.71 -22.12 6.71
C MET A 1 -0.60 -22.90 6.04
N ALA A 2 -0.05 -22.42 4.94
CA ALA A 2 1.15 -23.02 4.35
C ALA A 2 2.31 -22.93 5.36
N GLU A 3 3.12 -23.98 5.44
CA GLU A 3 4.25 -24.03 6.36
C GLU A 3 5.29 -22.97 5.95
N LYS A 4 5.69 -22.12 6.90
CA LYS A 4 6.74 -21.12 6.65
C LYS A 4 8.07 -21.85 6.50
N VAL A 5 8.77 -21.61 5.39
CA VAL A 5 10.06 -22.25 5.12
C VAL A 5 11.21 -21.28 5.26
N TYR A 6 12.36 -21.75 5.76
CA TYR A 6 13.54 -20.94 6.03
C TYR A 6 14.79 -21.57 5.44
N LEU A 7 15.64 -20.73 4.86
CA LEU A 7 17.06 -21.01 4.75
C LEU A 7 17.71 -20.77 6.10
N VAL A 8 18.49 -21.73 6.58
CA VAL A 8 19.22 -21.60 7.83
C VAL A 8 20.70 -21.74 7.52
N ASN A 9 21.49 -20.74 7.90
CA ASN A 9 22.94 -20.89 7.89
C ASN A 9 23.36 -21.65 9.17
N PRO A 10 24.03 -22.81 9.05
CA PRO A 10 24.39 -23.61 10.21
C PRO A 10 25.52 -23.00 11.06
N GLU A 11 26.36 -22.14 10.48
CA GLU A 11 27.49 -21.49 11.15
C GLU A 11 27.03 -20.27 11.96
N THR A 12 26.19 -19.42 11.36
CA THR A 12 25.74 -18.16 12.00
C THR A 12 24.42 -18.31 12.74
N GLY A 13 23.64 -19.36 12.44
CA GLY A 13 22.28 -19.53 12.94
C GLY A 13 21.28 -18.54 12.35
N SER A 14 21.67 -17.76 11.33
CA SER A 14 20.78 -16.85 10.62
C SER A 14 19.62 -17.64 9.98
N ARG A 15 18.46 -16.98 9.88
CA ARG A 15 17.25 -17.57 9.31
C ARG A 15 16.60 -16.58 8.36
N HIS A 16 16.42 -17.00 7.12
CA HIS A 16 15.80 -16.20 6.08
C HIS A 16 14.60 -16.93 5.50
N ARG A 17 13.45 -16.26 5.47
CA ARG A 17 12.23 -16.85 4.94
C ARG A 17 12.29 -16.99 3.42
N LEU A 18 11.85 -18.15 2.92
CA LEU A 18 11.91 -18.55 1.52
C LEU A 18 10.58 -19.14 1.01
N ASN A 19 10.57 -19.49 -0.29
CA ASN A 19 9.47 -20.12 -1.04
C ASN A 19 8.34 -19.16 -1.41
N ASP A 20 8.70 -17.89 -1.55
CA ASP A 20 7.78 -16.78 -1.61
C ASP A 20 7.75 -16.10 -3.00
N CYS A 21 8.59 -16.57 -3.92
CA CYS A 21 8.50 -16.25 -5.34
C CYS A 21 7.71 -17.35 -6.05
N LYS A 22 6.50 -17.02 -6.52
CA LYS A 22 5.57 -17.99 -7.10
C LYS A 22 5.52 -17.90 -8.62
N PRO A 23 5.19 -18.98 -9.33
CA PRO A 23 4.75 -18.89 -10.71
C PRO A 23 3.53 -17.98 -10.82
N CYS A 24 3.46 -17.15 -11.86
CA CYS A 24 2.30 -16.31 -12.08
C CYS A 24 1.09 -17.18 -12.47
N PRO A 25 -0.04 -17.11 -11.74
CA PRO A 25 -1.23 -17.90 -12.04
C PRO A 25 -2.01 -17.35 -13.25
N ARG A 26 -1.68 -16.14 -13.72
CA ARG A 26 -2.35 -15.46 -14.84
C ARG A 26 -1.36 -15.15 -15.96
N PRO A 27 -1.81 -15.08 -17.23
CA PRO A 27 -0.96 -14.64 -18.32
C PRO A 27 -0.43 -13.22 -18.07
N SER A 28 0.89 -13.03 -18.18
CA SER A 28 1.49 -11.70 -18.09
C SER A 28 1.26 -10.91 -19.39
N SER A 29 1.01 -9.61 -19.30
CA SER A 29 1.01 -8.69 -20.46
C SER A 29 2.42 -8.21 -20.82
N SER A 30 3.46 -8.81 -20.22
CA SER A 30 4.85 -8.42 -20.43
C SER A 30 5.33 -8.76 -21.84
N LEU A 31 6.02 -7.79 -22.46
CA LEU A 31 6.60 -7.97 -23.79
C LEU A 31 7.88 -8.81 -23.68
N LYS A 32 8.24 -9.52 -24.74
CA LYS A 32 9.53 -10.23 -24.78
C LYS A 32 10.66 -9.22 -24.86
N PHE A 33 11.71 -9.44 -24.09
CA PHE A 33 12.94 -8.69 -24.24
C PHE A 33 13.51 -8.95 -25.63
N SER A 34 13.74 -7.87 -26.37
CA SER A 34 14.42 -7.91 -27.65
C SER A 34 15.76 -7.21 -27.48
N SER A 35 16.83 -7.91 -27.80
CA SER A 35 18.16 -7.31 -27.90
C SER A 35 18.14 -6.24 -29.00
N SER A 36 18.56 -5.01 -28.69
CA SER A 36 18.71 -3.99 -29.73
C SER A 36 19.78 -4.45 -30.73
N PRO A 37 19.66 -4.14 -32.03
CA PRO A 37 20.60 -4.58 -33.07
C PRO A 37 22.08 -4.35 -32.73
N LYS A 38 22.39 -3.24 -32.03
CA LYS A 38 23.73 -2.88 -31.55
C LYS A 38 24.42 -3.95 -30.68
N TYR A 39 23.66 -4.79 -29.97
CA TYR A 39 24.17 -5.83 -29.06
C TYR A 39 23.88 -7.26 -29.53
N ARG A 40 23.30 -7.45 -30.73
CA ARG A 40 22.99 -8.79 -31.26
C ARG A 40 24.22 -9.57 -31.72
N ASN A 41 25.27 -8.88 -32.18
CA ASN A 41 26.46 -9.47 -32.82
C ASN A 41 27.80 -8.80 -32.43
N LYS A 42 27.89 -8.11 -31.27
CA LYS A 42 29.15 -7.49 -30.80
C LYS A 42 29.66 -8.17 -29.53
N ASP A 43 30.98 -8.19 -29.36
CA ASP A 43 31.63 -8.51 -28.09
C ASP A 43 31.06 -7.62 -27.00
N LEU A 44 30.30 -8.21 -26.08
CA LEU A 44 29.83 -7.53 -24.89
C LEU A 44 31.04 -7.14 -24.02
N PRO A 45 30.95 -6.06 -23.22
CA PRO A 45 31.95 -5.78 -22.20
C PRO A 45 32.23 -7.04 -21.37
N LYS A 46 33.49 -7.32 -21.04
CA LYS A 46 33.84 -8.53 -20.26
C LYS A 46 33.29 -8.47 -18.83
N THR A 47 33.11 -7.27 -18.30
CA THR A 47 32.52 -7.02 -16.99
C THR A 47 31.55 -5.85 -17.10
N VAL A 48 30.39 -5.99 -16.45
CA VAL A 48 29.43 -4.91 -16.23
C VAL A 48 29.07 -4.91 -14.75
N ASP A 49 29.13 -3.75 -14.11
CA ASP A 49 28.70 -3.60 -12.72
C ASP A 49 27.86 -2.34 -12.54
N LEU A 50 26.60 -2.51 -12.14
CA LEU A 50 25.66 -1.43 -11.84
C LEU A 50 25.50 -1.21 -10.33
N SER A 51 26.24 -1.91 -9.47
CA SER A 51 26.13 -1.85 -8.01
C SER A 51 26.26 -0.42 -7.46
N SER A 52 27.21 0.37 -7.98
CA SER A 52 27.40 1.79 -7.63
C SER A 52 26.20 2.70 -7.92
N LYS A 53 25.26 2.23 -8.76
CA LYS A 53 24.03 2.94 -9.12
C LYS A 53 22.81 2.42 -8.37
N MET A 54 22.99 1.49 -7.43
CA MET A 54 21.90 0.99 -6.60
C MET A 54 21.72 1.89 -5.36
N THR A 55 20.53 1.84 -4.78
CA THR A 55 20.25 2.24 -3.40
C THR A 55 20.90 1.26 -2.42
N PRO A 56 21.00 1.59 -1.12
CA PRO A 56 21.43 0.66 -0.08
C PRO A 56 20.67 -0.68 -0.09
N VAL A 57 21.26 -1.73 0.50
CA VAL A 57 20.62 -3.04 0.60
C VAL A 57 19.59 -3.05 1.72
N GLU A 58 18.37 -3.43 1.37
CA GLU A 58 17.23 -3.55 2.28
C GLU A 58 17.16 -4.92 2.96
N THR A 59 16.37 -5.01 4.03
CA THR A 59 16.01 -6.29 4.68
C THR A 59 14.52 -6.59 4.49
N GLN A 60 14.21 -7.83 4.08
CA GLN A 60 12.83 -8.28 3.97
C GLN A 60 12.24 -8.76 5.32
N GLU A 61 13.08 -8.92 6.34
CA GLU A 61 12.72 -9.48 7.66
C GLU A 61 12.03 -10.87 7.57
N ASP A 62 11.21 -11.25 8.57
CA ASP A 62 10.44 -12.51 8.57
C ASP A 62 9.15 -12.42 7.72
N THR A 63 9.30 -12.04 6.44
CA THR A 63 8.18 -11.93 5.49
C THR A 63 8.47 -12.65 4.19
N ALA A 64 7.40 -12.89 3.43
CA ALA A 64 7.44 -13.49 2.11
C ALA A 64 7.60 -12.46 0.98
N ALA A 65 8.26 -11.33 1.24
CA ALA A 65 8.25 -10.16 0.38
C ALA A 65 9.47 -10.02 -0.57
N CYS A 66 10.22 -11.10 -0.84
CA CYS A 66 11.41 -11.05 -1.69
C CYS A 66 11.16 -10.38 -3.06
N VAL A 67 10.03 -10.70 -3.71
CA VAL A 67 9.63 -10.08 -4.99
C VAL A 67 9.41 -8.57 -4.85
N GLY A 68 8.74 -8.12 -3.79
CA GLY A 68 8.54 -6.70 -3.52
C GLY A 68 9.84 -5.95 -3.30
N ASN A 69 10.80 -6.57 -2.59
CA ASN A 69 12.12 -5.99 -2.36
C ASN A 69 12.95 -5.91 -3.65
N ALA A 70 12.99 -6.98 -4.45
CA ALA A 70 13.75 -7.01 -5.69
C ALA A 70 13.22 -6.00 -6.73
N LEU A 71 11.88 -5.87 -6.84
CA LEU A 71 11.26 -4.88 -7.73
C LEU A 71 11.40 -3.45 -7.22
N ALA A 72 11.34 -3.21 -5.91
CA ALA A 72 11.65 -1.88 -5.34
C ALA A 72 13.07 -1.45 -5.73
N ALA A 73 14.08 -2.32 -5.53
CA ALA A 73 15.45 -2.01 -5.91
C ALA A 73 15.62 -1.75 -7.42
N ALA A 74 14.92 -2.49 -8.29
CA ALA A 74 14.91 -2.22 -9.73
C ALA A 74 14.28 -0.87 -10.06
N TYR A 75 13.21 -0.51 -9.36
CA TYR A 75 12.47 0.72 -9.55
C TYR A 75 13.28 1.93 -9.08
N GLU A 76 13.87 1.85 -7.91
CA GLU A 76 14.77 2.86 -7.33
C GLU A 76 15.99 3.11 -8.22
N PHE A 77 16.56 2.04 -8.81
CA PHE A 77 17.61 2.18 -9.81
C PHE A 77 17.15 3.05 -11.00
N LEU A 78 15.92 2.87 -11.50
CA LEU A 78 15.40 3.71 -12.58
C LEU A 78 15.22 5.17 -12.14
N ILE A 79 14.72 5.41 -10.92
CA ILE A 79 14.60 6.76 -10.36
C ILE A 79 15.99 7.41 -10.27
N LYS A 80 16.98 6.73 -9.69
CA LYS A 80 18.34 7.24 -9.55
C LYS A 80 18.99 7.48 -10.91
N LYS A 81 18.85 6.54 -11.85
CA LYS A 81 19.36 6.68 -13.23
C LYS A 81 18.77 7.89 -13.94
N LYS A 82 17.50 8.22 -13.70
CA LYS A 82 16.82 9.35 -14.34
C LYS A 82 17.05 10.69 -13.65
N THR A 83 17.09 10.69 -12.31
CA THR A 83 17.03 11.93 -11.52
C THR A 83 18.31 12.23 -10.74
N GLY A 84 19.25 11.28 -10.67
CA GLY A 84 20.44 11.35 -9.83
C GLY A 84 20.17 11.23 -8.33
N ARG A 85 18.92 11.05 -7.90
CA ARG A 85 18.51 11.01 -6.50
C ARG A 85 18.15 9.61 -6.04
N ASP A 86 18.54 9.30 -4.81
CA ASP A 86 18.06 8.13 -4.09
C ASP A 86 16.69 8.44 -3.50
N ILE A 87 15.69 7.65 -3.88
CA ILE A 87 14.30 7.77 -3.42
C ILE A 87 13.79 6.36 -3.19
N ASP A 88 13.46 6.04 -1.94
CA ASP A 88 12.97 4.72 -1.56
C ASP A 88 11.48 4.58 -1.89
N VAL A 89 11.12 3.45 -2.48
CA VAL A 89 9.74 3.13 -2.86
C VAL A 89 9.18 2.04 -1.96
N SER A 90 7.88 2.12 -1.66
CA SER A 90 7.27 1.22 -0.69
C SER A 90 7.26 -0.23 -1.18
N ARG A 91 8.12 -1.06 -0.60
CA ARG A 91 8.20 -2.50 -0.88
C ARG A 91 6.90 -3.23 -0.55
N LEU A 92 6.23 -2.87 0.55
CA LEU A 92 4.96 -3.51 0.94
C LEU A 92 3.81 -3.16 -0.01
N PHE A 93 3.81 -1.96 -0.60
CA PHE A 93 2.84 -1.58 -1.64
C PHE A 93 3.02 -2.44 -2.90
N ILE A 94 4.26 -2.61 -3.38
CA ILE A 94 4.57 -3.50 -4.52
C ILE A 94 4.11 -4.92 -4.19
N TYR A 95 4.48 -5.41 -3.00
CA TYR A 95 4.21 -6.77 -2.58
C TYR A 95 2.71 -7.07 -2.36
N TYR A 96 1.96 -6.14 -1.76
CA TYR A 96 0.51 -6.27 -1.58
C TYR A 96 -0.20 -6.33 -2.92
N ASN A 97 0.07 -5.37 -3.82
CA ASN A 97 -0.58 -5.34 -5.12
C ASN A 97 -0.17 -6.53 -6.00
N GLY A 98 1.07 -7.02 -5.89
CA GLY A 98 1.48 -8.27 -6.55
C GLY A 98 0.65 -9.47 -6.12
N ARG A 99 0.39 -9.63 -4.82
CA ARG A 99 -0.49 -10.70 -4.31
C ARG A 99 -1.95 -10.54 -4.72
N VAL A 100 -2.46 -9.31 -4.78
CA VAL A 100 -3.80 -9.03 -5.31
C VAL A 100 -3.91 -9.44 -6.77
N ARG A 101 -2.87 -9.19 -7.59
CA ARG A 101 -2.86 -9.59 -9.00
C ARG A 101 -2.77 -11.11 -9.18
N ASP A 102 -2.09 -11.81 -8.28
CA ASP A 102 -2.02 -13.28 -8.28
C ASP A 102 -3.26 -13.96 -7.70
N ALA A 103 -4.01 -13.29 -6.82
CA ALA A 103 -5.19 -13.87 -6.19
C ALA A 103 -6.23 -14.24 -7.26
N VAL A 104 -6.61 -15.52 -7.30
CA VAL A 104 -7.60 -16.05 -8.25
C VAL A 104 -9.01 -15.59 -7.87
N ASP A 105 -9.29 -15.49 -6.56
CA ASP A 105 -10.56 -15.06 -5.97
C ASP A 105 -10.35 -13.86 -5.03
N GLU A 106 -11.41 -13.10 -4.72
CA GLU A 106 -11.40 -11.94 -3.81
C GLU A 106 -11.28 -12.35 -2.31
N GLY A 107 -10.32 -13.21 -2.02
CA GLY A 107 -10.04 -13.74 -0.69
C GLY A 107 -9.13 -12.85 0.17
N ILE A 108 -8.85 -13.34 1.39
CA ILE A 108 -7.90 -12.69 2.31
C ILE A 108 -6.50 -12.75 1.70
N ILE A 109 -5.87 -11.58 1.53
CA ILE A 109 -4.46 -11.49 1.12
C ILE A 109 -3.57 -11.87 2.29
N GLU A 110 -2.89 -12.99 2.18
CA GLU A 110 -1.94 -13.50 3.18
C GLU A 110 -0.48 -13.31 2.75
N ASP A 111 0.42 -13.33 3.72
CA ASP A 111 1.86 -13.21 3.54
C ASP A 111 2.39 -14.56 3.06
N SER A 112 2.17 -14.82 1.78
CA SER A 112 2.38 -16.13 1.16
C SER A 112 3.30 -16.09 -0.05
N GLY A 113 3.81 -14.92 -0.41
CA GLY A 113 4.58 -14.72 -1.64
C GLY A 113 3.72 -14.31 -2.83
N CYS A 114 4.36 -13.74 -3.85
CA CYS A 114 3.75 -13.42 -5.14
C CYS A 114 4.69 -13.77 -6.30
N SER A 115 4.18 -13.67 -7.52
CA SER A 115 4.93 -13.79 -8.76
C SER A 115 5.55 -12.44 -9.15
N ILE A 116 6.70 -12.49 -9.83
CA ILE A 116 7.36 -11.27 -10.31
C ILE A 116 6.48 -10.63 -11.39
N ALA A 117 5.90 -11.44 -12.27
CA ALA A 117 4.95 -10.97 -13.27
C ALA A 117 3.72 -10.28 -12.65
N GLY A 118 3.09 -10.85 -11.62
CA GLY A 118 1.93 -10.26 -10.94
C GLY A 118 2.27 -8.91 -10.29
N ALA A 119 3.43 -8.81 -9.65
CA ALA A 119 3.92 -7.55 -9.09
C ALA A 119 4.25 -6.51 -10.17
N ILE A 120 4.79 -6.90 -11.33
CA ILE A 120 4.98 -6.02 -12.49
C ILE A 120 3.65 -5.51 -13.02
N GLU A 121 2.62 -6.35 -13.13
CA GLU A 121 1.29 -5.90 -13.53
C GLU A 121 0.71 -4.91 -12.50
N GLY A 122 0.95 -5.15 -11.20
CA GLY A 122 0.60 -4.19 -10.15
C GLY A 122 1.31 -2.85 -10.31
N LEU A 123 2.58 -2.83 -10.68
CA LEU A 123 3.34 -1.61 -10.97
C LEU A 123 2.85 -0.87 -12.23
N LYS A 124 2.35 -1.60 -13.24
CA LYS A 124 1.72 -0.99 -14.42
C LYS A 124 0.39 -0.34 -14.05
N GLU A 125 -0.42 -1.03 -13.26
CA GLU A 125 -1.78 -0.61 -12.92
C GLU A 125 -1.81 0.46 -11.82
N TYR A 126 -1.00 0.33 -10.78
CA TYR A 126 -1.06 1.20 -9.60
C TYR A 126 0.18 2.08 -9.45
N GLY A 127 1.30 1.71 -10.06
CA GLY A 127 2.59 2.36 -9.84
C GLY A 127 3.18 2.01 -8.48
N CYS A 128 3.95 2.93 -7.90
CA CYS A 128 4.50 2.75 -6.55
C CYS A 128 4.57 4.09 -5.81
N CYS A 129 4.15 4.10 -4.55
CA CYS A 129 4.35 5.25 -3.66
C CYS A 129 5.71 5.18 -2.98
N LYS A 130 6.14 6.28 -2.36
CA LYS A 130 7.34 6.28 -1.51
C LYS A 130 7.19 5.38 -0.28
N GLU A 131 8.31 4.85 0.20
CA GLU A 131 8.34 4.04 1.44
C GLU A 131 7.76 4.82 2.64
N ASP A 132 7.97 6.14 2.74
CA ASP A 132 7.38 6.99 3.79
C ASP A 132 5.85 6.95 3.87
N TRP A 133 5.15 6.74 2.74
CA TRP A 133 3.69 6.68 2.71
C TRP A 133 3.16 5.34 3.19
N PHE A 134 3.89 4.25 2.91
CA PHE A 134 3.55 2.91 3.38
C PHE A 134 4.80 2.17 3.86
N PRO A 135 5.29 2.51 5.07
CA PRO A 135 6.59 2.03 5.55
C PRO A 135 6.64 0.52 5.71
N TYR A 136 7.83 -0.03 5.52
CA TYR A 136 8.17 -1.42 5.76
C TYR A 136 8.01 -1.80 7.23
N ASP A 137 6.77 -2.14 7.58
CA ASP A 137 6.36 -2.65 8.88
C ASP A 137 5.73 -4.01 8.64
N ILE A 138 6.38 -5.09 9.07
CA ILE A 138 5.92 -6.46 8.84
C ILE A 138 4.51 -6.73 9.39
N ARG A 139 4.02 -5.93 10.35
CA ARG A 139 2.64 -6.02 10.86
C ARG A 139 1.61 -5.54 9.85
N LYS A 140 2.04 -4.75 8.85
CA LYS A 140 1.24 -4.26 7.73
C LYS A 140 1.36 -5.14 6.50
N VAL A 141 2.12 -6.24 6.56
CA VAL A 141 2.35 -7.09 5.38
C VAL A 141 1.06 -7.52 4.71
N ASN A 142 -0.02 -7.81 5.45
CA ASN A 142 -1.33 -8.20 4.87
C ASN A 142 -2.32 -7.04 4.78
N GLN A 143 -1.94 -5.84 5.21
CA GLN A 143 -2.82 -4.69 5.19
C GLN A 143 -2.82 -4.07 3.80
N ARG A 144 -4.03 -3.77 3.32
CA ARG A 144 -4.20 -2.98 2.09
C ARG A 144 -3.56 -1.59 2.28
N PRO A 145 -2.71 -1.12 1.36
CA PRO A 145 -2.23 0.24 1.41
C PRO A 145 -3.39 1.24 1.44
N PRO A 146 -3.29 2.33 2.21
CA PRO A 146 -4.35 3.33 2.26
C PRO A 146 -4.47 4.08 0.92
N LYS A 147 -5.64 4.70 0.68
CA LYS A 147 -5.96 5.34 -0.62
C LYS A 147 -4.91 6.37 -1.06
N ASN A 148 -4.38 7.16 -0.14
CA ASN A 148 -3.34 8.15 -0.43
C ASN A 148 -2.07 7.53 -1.03
N CYS A 149 -1.73 6.27 -0.70
CA CYS A 149 -0.64 5.56 -1.35
C CYS A 149 -0.94 5.32 -2.83
N TYR A 150 -2.17 4.91 -3.16
CA TYR A 150 -2.59 4.72 -4.55
C TYR A 150 -2.67 6.06 -5.31
N ASP A 151 -3.15 7.11 -4.65
CA ASP A 151 -3.23 8.46 -5.23
C ASP A 151 -1.83 9.03 -5.56
N ASP A 152 -0.81 8.74 -4.75
CA ASP A 152 0.58 9.09 -5.04
C ASP A 152 1.16 8.17 -6.13
N ALA A 153 0.95 6.86 -6.00
CA ALA A 153 1.54 5.82 -6.83
C ALA A 153 1.13 5.91 -8.30
N ILE A 154 -0.10 6.37 -8.61
CA ILE A 154 -0.63 6.45 -9.97
C ILE A 154 0.24 7.31 -10.90
N HIS A 155 0.96 8.27 -10.34
CA HIS A 155 1.86 9.16 -11.06
C HIS A 155 3.22 8.52 -11.41
N PHE A 156 3.48 7.32 -10.88
CA PHE A 156 4.74 6.60 -10.96
C PHE A 156 4.48 5.15 -11.44
N ARG A 157 3.71 5.01 -12.53
CA ARG A 157 3.49 3.71 -13.19
C ARG A 157 4.66 3.33 -14.09
N ILE A 158 5.02 2.05 -14.14
CA ILE A 158 5.93 1.56 -15.19
C ILE A 158 5.15 1.41 -16.50
N THR A 159 5.81 1.65 -17.64
CA THR A 159 5.14 1.48 -18.95
C THR A 159 5.03 0.01 -19.32
N HIS A 160 6.15 -0.72 -19.23
CA HIS A 160 6.23 -2.14 -19.57
C HIS A 160 7.24 -2.86 -18.69
N GLY A 161 6.93 -4.13 -18.38
CA GLY A 161 7.93 -5.12 -17.99
C GLY A 161 8.33 -5.93 -19.21
N LEU A 162 9.62 -6.26 -19.34
CA LEU A 162 10.16 -7.07 -20.42
C LEU A 162 10.63 -8.42 -19.86
N VAL A 163 10.14 -9.51 -20.44
CA VAL A 163 10.49 -10.89 -20.05
C VAL A 163 11.83 -11.27 -20.67
N LEU A 164 12.76 -11.77 -19.86
CA LEU A 164 13.99 -12.38 -20.34
C LEU A 164 13.90 -13.91 -20.30
N LYS A 165 14.67 -14.58 -21.15
CA LYS A 165 14.93 -16.01 -21.02
C LYS A 165 16.10 -16.25 -20.07
N PRO A 166 16.13 -17.39 -19.35
CA PRO A 166 17.32 -17.86 -18.63
C PRO A 166 18.37 -18.33 -19.66
N ASN A 167 18.94 -17.36 -20.37
CA ASN A 167 19.94 -17.52 -21.41
C ASN A 167 21.07 -16.54 -21.11
N LEU A 168 22.29 -17.07 -20.96
CA LEU A 168 23.45 -16.28 -20.54
C LEU A 168 23.66 -15.03 -21.41
N GLN A 169 23.56 -15.17 -22.74
CA GLN A 169 23.76 -14.06 -23.65
C GLN A 169 22.66 -13.00 -23.49
N GLU A 170 21.40 -13.40 -23.42
CA GLU A 170 20.27 -12.46 -23.26
C GLU A 170 20.36 -11.68 -21.93
N MET A 171 20.71 -12.36 -20.84
CA MET A 171 20.91 -11.79 -19.52
C MET A 171 22.06 -10.78 -19.52
N LYS A 172 23.20 -11.14 -20.14
CA LYS A 172 24.35 -10.23 -20.29
C LYS A 172 24.03 -9.03 -21.17
N VAL A 173 23.27 -9.21 -22.25
CA VAL A 173 22.82 -8.11 -23.13
C VAL A 173 21.96 -7.12 -22.34
N CYS A 174 21.05 -7.59 -21.49
CA CYS A 174 20.22 -6.72 -20.65
C CYS A 174 21.07 -5.83 -19.73
N LEU A 175 22.02 -6.44 -19.02
CA LEU A 175 22.93 -5.74 -18.13
C LEU A 175 23.86 -4.78 -18.91
N ALA A 176 24.37 -5.18 -20.06
CA ALA A 176 25.20 -4.34 -20.94
C ALA A 176 24.44 -3.14 -21.54
N GLN A 177 23.11 -3.21 -21.65
CA GLN A 177 22.25 -2.07 -21.96
C GLN A 177 22.05 -1.14 -20.75
N GLY A 178 22.61 -1.48 -19.59
CA GLY A 178 22.58 -0.68 -18.37
C GLY A 178 21.25 -0.79 -17.62
N TYR A 179 20.59 -1.95 -17.67
CA TYR A 179 19.37 -2.22 -16.91
C TYR A 179 19.53 -3.51 -16.08
N PRO A 180 19.22 -3.47 -14.78
CA PRO A 180 19.16 -4.68 -13.97
C PRO A 180 17.91 -5.50 -14.34
N PHE A 181 17.88 -6.76 -13.92
CA PHE A 181 16.69 -7.61 -14.07
C PHE A 181 16.43 -8.40 -12.79
N VAL A 182 15.15 -8.52 -12.44
CA VAL A 182 14.66 -9.37 -11.35
C VAL A 182 14.51 -10.79 -11.88
N PHE A 183 14.74 -11.78 -11.04
CA PHE A 183 14.59 -13.19 -11.39
C PHE A 183 14.19 -14.02 -10.17
N GLY A 184 13.49 -15.12 -10.41
CA GLY A 184 13.30 -16.18 -9.43
C GLY A 184 14.43 -17.21 -9.53
N LEU A 185 14.94 -17.66 -8.39
CA LEU A 185 15.95 -18.70 -8.30
C LEU A 185 15.53 -19.77 -7.30
N LYS A 186 15.65 -21.02 -7.73
CA LYS A 186 15.63 -22.20 -6.88
C LYS A 186 16.89 -22.23 -6.01
N THR A 187 16.79 -21.86 -4.74
CA THR A 187 17.87 -21.89 -3.74
C THR A 187 17.92 -23.24 -3.00
N PHE A 188 19.13 -23.70 -2.71
CA PHE A 188 19.41 -24.94 -1.95
C PHE A 188 20.07 -24.62 -0.61
N LYS A 189 20.30 -25.63 0.24
CA LYS A 189 20.91 -25.42 1.57
C LYS A 189 22.32 -24.83 1.45
N SER A 190 23.09 -25.28 0.46
CA SER A 190 24.41 -24.74 0.09
C SER A 190 24.41 -23.23 -0.19
N PHE A 191 23.28 -22.63 -0.61
CA PHE A 191 23.15 -21.19 -0.81
C PHE A 191 23.43 -20.40 0.49
N SER A 192 23.10 -20.97 1.64
CA SER A 192 23.30 -20.31 2.95
C SER A 192 24.77 -19.97 3.23
N THR A 193 25.71 -20.74 2.68
CA THR A 193 27.16 -20.55 2.86
C THR A 193 27.67 -19.24 2.23
N ALA A 194 26.92 -18.68 1.27
CA ALA A 194 27.25 -17.38 0.69
C ALA A 194 27.30 -16.25 1.74
N GLU A 195 26.59 -16.41 2.86
CA GLU A 195 26.62 -15.46 3.97
C GLU A 195 28.03 -15.29 4.55
N THR A 196 28.74 -16.39 4.79
CA THR A 196 30.05 -16.40 5.44
C THR A 196 31.21 -16.46 4.46
N ASN A 197 30.96 -16.88 3.21
CA ASN A 197 31.96 -16.99 2.16
C ASN A 197 31.98 -15.79 1.21
N GLY A 198 31.84 -14.57 1.74
CA GLY A 198 31.97 -13.34 0.95
C GLY A 198 30.97 -13.21 -0.20
N GLY A 199 29.75 -13.72 -0.04
CA GLY A 199 28.69 -13.67 -1.06
C GLY A 199 28.84 -14.68 -2.19
N LEU A 200 29.87 -15.55 -2.20
CA LEU A 200 30.07 -16.52 -3.26
C LEU A 200 29.03 -17.65 -3.15
N VAL A 201 28.13 -17.74 -4.13
CA VAL A 201 27.10 -18.79 -4.16
C VAL A 201 27.68 -20.04 -4.83
N PRO A 202 27.71 -21.20 -4.15
CA PRO A 202 28.14 -22.45 -4.76
C PRO A 202 27.12 -22.95 -5.79
N MET A 203 27.57 -23.81 -6.70
CA MET A 203 26.65 -24.63 -7.48
C MET A 203 25.90 -25.59 -6.54
N PRO A 204 24.62 -25.90 -6.83
CA PRO A 204 23.90 -26.93 -6.08
C PRO A 204 24.61 -28.27 -6.16
N GLU A 205 24.72 -28.97 -5.02
CA GLU A 205 25.25 -30.34 -5.02
C GLU A 205 24.24 -31.30 -5.67
N PRO A 206 24.69 -32.37 -6.36
CA PRO A 206 23.78 -33.30 -7.06
C PRO A 206 22.69 -33.91 -6.16
N ASN A 207 23.01 -34.15 -4.88
CA ASN A 207 22.06 -34.68 -3.90
C ASN A 207 21.02 -33.65 -3.43
N GLU A 208 21.39 -32.36 -3.36
CA GLU A 208 20.47 -31.26 -3.06
C GLU A 208 19.48 -31.04 -4.20
N ASP A 209 19.96 -31.16 -5.44
CA ASP A 209 19.13 -30.97 -6.63
C ASP A 209 18.04 -32.05 -6.79
N ILE A 210 18.32 -33.27 -6.31
CA ILE A 210 17.36 -34.38 -6.25
C ILE A 210 16.42 -34.26 -5.05
N SER A 211 16.84 -33.57 -3.98
CA SER A 211 16.00 -33.35 -2.80
C SER A 211 14.82 -32.42 -3.10
N LEU A 212 13.70 -32.61 -2.40
CA LEU A 212 12.56 -31.66 -2.44
C LEU A 212 12.82 -30.39 -1.61
N ASP A 213 13.98 -30.30 -0.94
CA ASP A 213 14.36 -29.22 -0.02
C ASP A 213 14.95 -28.01 -0.77
N HIS A 214 14.17 -27.49 -1.70
CA HIS A 214 14.55 -26.32 -2.47
C HIS A 214 13.44 -25.30 -2.49
N TYR A 215 13.81 -24.03 -2.51
CA TYR A 215 12.84 -22.95 -2.36
C TYR A 215 13.07 -21.86 -3.39
N GLN A 216 12.03 -21.12 -3.70
CA GLN A 216 12.13 -20.00 -4.63
C GLN A 216 12.45 -18.70 -3.88
N HIS A 217 13.44 -17.97 -4.37
CA HIS A 217 13.82 -16.65 -3.90
C HIS A 217 13.95 -15.68 -5.06
N ALA A 218 13.42 -14.46 -4.90
CA ALA A 218 13.55 -13.42 -5.92
C ALA A 218 14.65 -12.42 -5.54
N MET A 219 15.52 -12.11 -6.50
CA MET A 219 16.64 -11.18 -6.32
C MET A 219 16.83 -10.31 -7.56
N LEU A 220 17.74 -9.32 -7.48
CA LEU A 220 18.03 -8.39 -8.57
C LEU A 220 19.44 -8.60 -9.11
N ALA A 221 19.58 -8.99 -10.38
CA ALA A 221 20.86 -9.05 -11.06
C ALA A 221 21.26 -7.63 -11.50
N VAL A 222 22.47 -7.21 -11.11
CA VAL A 222 22.98 -5.85 -11.31
C VAL A 222 24.30 -5.82 -12.09
N GLY A 223 24.86 -6.97 -12.44
CA GLY A 223 26.12 -7.02 -13.16
C GLY A 223 26.56 -8.44 -13.48
N TYR A 224 27.68 -8.57 -14.16
CA TYR A 224 28.35 -9.82 -14.47
C TYR A 224 29.85 -9.62 -14.66
N ASP A 225 30.62 -10.69 -14.42
CA ASP A 225 32.06 -10.74 -14.67
C ASP A 225 32.44 -12.03 -15.41
N ASP A 226 32.95 -11.90 -16.64
CA ASP A 226 33.31 -13.05 -17.49
C ASP A 226 34.57 -13.78 -17.02
N LYS A 227 35.46 -13.12 -16.29
CA LYS A 227 36.66 -13.74 -15.74
C LYS A 227 36.29 -14.70 -14.62
N LEU A 228 35.35 -14.28 -13.76
CA LEU A 228 34.83 -15.09 -12.65
C LEU A 228 33.66 -15.99 -13.05
N LYS A 229 33.07 -15.77 -14.23
CA LYS A 229 31.86 -16.46 -14.74
C LYS A 229 30.68 -16.39 -13.76
N GLN A 230 30.45 -15.21 -13.21
CA GLN A 230 29.42 -14.97 -12.20
C GLN A 230 28.60 -13.72 -12.50
N PHE A 231 27.33 -13.75 -12.09
CA PHE A 231 26.48 -12.59 -12.01
C PHE A 231 26.64 -11.91 -10.65
N ILE A 232 26.57 -10.59 -10.63
CA ILE A 232 26.53 -9.76 -9.42
C ILE A 232 25.07 -9.52 -9.07
N VAL A 233 24.66 -9.88 -7.87
CA VAL A 233 23.25 -9.91 -7.46
C VAL A 233 23.06 -9.15 -6.16
N LYS A 234 22.10 -8.22 -6.14
CA LYS A 234 21.64 -7.52 -4.94
C LYS A 234 20.57 -8.38 -4.25
N ASN A 235 20.82 -8.78 -3.01
CA ASN A 235 19.87 -9.55 -2.19
C ASN A 235 19.02 -8.58 -1.32
N SER A 236 18.12 -9.13 -0.50
CA SER A 236 17.22 -8.39 0.40
C SER A 236 17.28 -8.89 1.85
N TRP A 237 18.46 -9.30 2.31
CA TRP A 237 18.71 -9.80 3.68
C TRP A 237 19.58 -8.85 4.51
N GLY A 238 19.62 -7.57 4.12
CA GLY A 238 20.38 -6.52 4.78
C GLY A 238 21.86 -6.47 4.38
N PRO A 239 22.55 -5.38 4.73
CA PRO A 239 23.92 -5.12 4.29
C PRO A 239 24.96 -6.02 4.96
N ASN A 240 24.63 -6.69 6.06
CA ASN A 240 25.57 -7.55 6.78
C ASN A 240 25.60 -8.99 6.25
N TRP A 241 24.76 -9.32 5.26
CA TRP A 241 24.70 -10.65 4.68
C TRP A 241 25.57 -10.74 3.42
N GLY A 242 26.34 -11.82 3.27
CA GLY A 242 27.19 -12.04 2.09
C GLY A 242 28.25 -10.95 1.94
N HIS A 243 28.41 -10.41 0.73
CA HIS A 243 29.32 -9.28 0.51
C HIS A 243 28.54 -7.95 0.49
N ASN A 244 28.42 -7.32 1.65
CA ASN A 244 27.70 -6.05 1.81
C ASN A 244 26.22 -6.11 1.34
N GLY A 245 25.56 -7.26 1.50
CA GLY A 245 24.20 -7.52 1.01
C GLY A 245 24.11 -8.02 -0.44
N TYR A 246 25.26 -8.23 -1.10
CA TYR A 246 25.36 -8.79 -2.44
C TYR A 246 25.86 -10.24 -2.41
N CYS A 247 25.51 -10.98 -3.47
CA CYS A 247 26.08 -12.28 -3.75
C CYS A 247 26.48 -12.42 -5.22
N TYR A 248 27.27 -13.46 -5.49
CA TYR A 248 27.85 -13.77 -6.78
C TYR A 248 27.41 -15.16 -7.22
N ILE A 249 26.57 -15.21 -8.26
CA ILE A 249 25.92 -16.45 -8.70
C ILE A 249 26.58 -16.96 -9.97
N PRO A 250 27.06 -18.22 -10.02
CA PRO A 250 27.67 -18.80 -11.22
C PRO A 250 26.74 -18.75 -12.43
N TYR A 251 27.33 -18.53 -13.62
CA TYR A 251 26.58 -18.53 -14.88
C TYR A 251 25.81 -19.83 -15.10
N ASP A 252 26.42 -20.97 -14.82
CA ASP A 252 25.81 -22.29 -15.00
C ASP A 252 24.64 -22.55 -14.05
N TYR A 253 24.56 -21.80 -12.94
CA TYR A 253 23.41 -21.82 -12.04
C TYR A 253 22.30 -20.91 -12.59
N MET A 254 22.60 -19.64 -12.82
CA MET A 254 21.59 -18.62 -13.11
C MET A 254 21.05 -18.71 -14.55
N ALA A 255 21.85 -19.17 -15.52
CA ALA A 255 21.42 -19.37 -16.90
C ALA A 255 20.82 -20.76 -17.15
N ASN A 256 20.54 -21.54 -16.10
CA ASN A 256 19.92 -22.85 -16.21
C ASN A 256 18.41 -22.75 -15.94
N LYS A 257 17.60 -23.09 -16.96
CA LYS A 257 16.13 -23.09 -16.89
C LYS A 257 15.53 -24.03 -15.82
N LYS A 258 16.29 -25.00 -15.31
CA LYS A 258 15.88 -25.85 -14.19
C LYS A 258 15.85 -25.08 -12.87
N TYR A 259 16.69 -24.07 -12.75
CA TYR A 259 16.95 -23.35 -11.51
C TYR A 259 16.45 -21.92 -11.52
N CYS A 260 16.54 -21.23 -12.66
CA CYS A 260 16.14 -19.85 -12.79
C CYS A 260 14.92 -19.69 -13.69
N SER A 261 13.98 -18.88 -13.24
CA SER A 261 12.70 -18.62 -13.91
C SER A 261 12.21 -17.19 -13.64
N ASP A 262 11.13 -16.82 -14.33
CA ASP A 262 10.41 -15.54 -14.13
C ASP A 262 11.34 -14.31 -14.16
N LEU A 263 12.15 -14.19 -15.21
CA LEU A 263 13.13 -13.11 -15.36
C LEU A 263 12.47 -11.89 -16.02
N HIS A 264 12.59 -10.73 -15.39
CA HIS A 264 12.01 -9.49 -15.90
C HIS A 264 12.92 -8.28 -15.71
N THR A 265 12.93 -7.38 -16.68
CA THR A 265 13.50 -6.04 -16.53
C THR A 265 12.42 -4.97 -16.70
N ILE A 266 12.57 -3.87 -15.98
CA ILE A 266 11.78 -2.65 -16.14
C ILE A 266 12.70 -1.54 -16.65
N LYS A 267 12.26 -0.79 -17.68
CA LYS A 267 13.11 0.22 -18.35
C LYS A 267 12.62 1.64 -18.21
N THR A 268 11.32 1.87 -18.05
CA THR A 268 10.72 3.21 -18.05
C THR A 268 9.63 3.34 -17.01
N ILE A 269 9.66 4.48 -16.32
CA ILE A 269 8.59 4.99 -15.48
C ILE A 269 7.86 6.06 -16.29
N SER A 270 6.56 5.87 -16.50
CA SER A 270 5.73 6.78 -17.27
C SER A 270 5.53 8.10 -16.53
N GLU A 271 5.89 9.21 -17.17
CA GLU A 271 5.80 10.57 -16.62
C GLU A 271 4.60 11.38 -17.16
N ARG A 272 3.71 10.75 -17.96
CA ARG A 272 2.66 11.45 -18.73
C ARG A 272 1.83 12.43 -17.89
N GLN A 273 1.68 12.20 -16.58
CA GLN A 273 0.92 13.10 -15.71
C GLN A 273 1.76 14.18 -14.99
N ARG A 274 3.07 13.93 -14.74
CA ARG A 274 3.96 14.92 -14.09
C ARG A 274 4.27 16.10 -15.03
N GLN A 275 4.62 15.78 -16.27
CA GLN A 275 4.93 16.78 -17.30
C GLN A 275 3.70 17.64 -17.68
N ARG A 276 2.48 17.10 -17.53
CA ARG A 276 1.24 17.87 -17.69
C ARG A 276 1.06 18.90 -16.57
N ARG A 277 1.39 18.56 -15.32
CA ARG A 277 1.33 19.51 -14.18
C ARG A 277 2.45 20.54 -14.21
N GLU A 278 3.67 20.17 -14.61
CA GLU A 278 4.77 21.13 -14.79
C GLU A 278 4.41 22.16 -15.87
N ARG A 279 3.85 21.72 -17.00
CA ARG A 279 3.31 22.62 -18.04
C ARG A 279 2.14 23.47 -17.56
N ILE A 280 1.19 22.93 -16.79
CA ILE A 280 0.08 23.70 -16.22
C ILE A 280 0.59 24.71 -15.16
N ALA A 281 1.60 24.34 -14.37
CA ALA A 281 2.19 25.21 -13.35
C ALA A 281 3.08 26.31 -13.95
N GLU A 282 3.74 26.05 -15.09
CA GLU A 282 4.48 27.04 -15.88
C GLU A 282 3.51 28.00 -16.60
N ASN A 283 2.45 27.47 -17.22
CA ASN A 283 1.41 28.28 -17.86
C ASN A 283 0.58 29.09 -16.84
N GLY A 284 0.46 28.61 -15.61
CA GLY A 284 -0.20 29.33 -14.51
C GLY A 284 0.64 30.49 -13.93
N LYS A 285 1.97 30.48 -14.13
CA LYS A 285 2.87 31.56 -13.68
C LYS A 285 2.99 32.70 -14.69
N GLY A 286 2.63 32.48 -15.96
CA GLY A 286 2.70 33.50 -17.03
C GLY A 286 1.52 34.48 -17.10
N ARG A 287 0.40 34.22 -16.41
CA ARG A 287 -0.84 35.01 -16.56
C ARG A 287 -1.05 36.17 -15.56
N ASN A 288 -0.15 36.35 -14.59
CA ASN A 288 -0.33 37.35 -13.52
C ASN A 288 0.60 38.58 -13.57
N ASN A 289 1.37 38.80 -14.64
CA ASN A 289 2.19 40.01 -14.79
C ASN A 289 2.05 40.63 -16.19
N ALA A 290 0.88 41.20 -16.50
CA ALA A 290 0.73 42.05 -17.68
C ALA A 290 -0.39 43.09 -17.51
N LYS A 291 -0.30 43.94 -16.48
CA LYS A 291 -1.00 45.24 -16.45
C LYS A 291 -0.15 46.29 -15.71
N ASN A 292 0.68 47.00 -16.46
CA ASN A 292 0.95 48.45 -16.34
C ASN A 292 2.32 48.85 -16.93
N LYS A 293 2.31 49.46 -18.12
CA LYS A 293 2.92 50.76 -18.50
C LYS A 293 3.41 50.82 -19.96
N PRO A 294 3.44 52.01 -20.57
CA PRO A 294 3.33 52.19 -22.01
C PRO A 294 4.68 52.31 -22.73
N ASN A 295 4.59 52.10 -24.04
CA ASN A 295 5.49 52.47 -25.14
C ASN A 295 6.67 53.38 -24.81
N GLU A 296 7.87 52.92 -25.16
CA GLU A 296 8.85 53.76 -25.85
C GLU A 296 9.76 52.94 -26.76
N SER A 297 10.11 53.58 -27.87
CA SER A 297 10.68 53.01 -29.08
C SER A 297 12.21 52.91 -29.07
N LYS A 298 12.72 52.17 -30.07
CA LYS A 298 13.90 52.45 -30.91
C LYS A 298 15.27 51.80 -30.56
N ILE A 299 15.76 51.13 -31.62
CA ILE A 299 17.11 51.10 -32.19
C ILE A 299 17.99 49.87 -31.90
N ALA A 300 18.46 49.34 -33.03
CA ALA A 300 19.28 48.17 -33.27
C ALA A 300 20.75 48.31 -32.79
N HIS A 301 21.42 47.17 -32.61
CA HIS A 301 22.63 46.82 -33.36
C HIS A 301 23.09 45.37 -33.06
N ASN A 302 23.10 44.56 -34.13
CA ASN A 302 24.15 43.62 -34.56
C ASN A 302 25.15 43.06 -33.52
N SER A 303 25.32 41.73 -33.50
CA SER A 303 26.52 41.05 -34.04
C SER A 303 26.73 39.61 -33.52
N LEU A 304 26.84 38.68 -34.48
CA LEU A 304 27.60 37.40 -34.49
C LEU A 304 26.99 36.12 -33.87
N ASN A 305 26.50 35.30 -34.82
CA ASN A 305 26.46 33.83 -34.83
C ASN A 305 27.91 33.26 -34.92
N PRO A 306 28.21 31.96 -34.66
CA PRO A 306 27.81 30.92 -35.62
C PRO A 306 27.46 29.51 -35.06
N GLN A 307 26.55 28.87 -35.79
CA GLN A 307 26.53 27.46 -36.22
C GLN A 307 26.08 26.39 -35.21
N LEU A 308 24.89 25.83 -35.48
CA LEU A 308 24.66 24.41 -35.75
C LEU A 308 23.38 24.30 -36.64
N LEU A 309 23.57 23.82 -37.88
CA LEU A 309 22.55 23.29 -38.79
C LEU A 309 22.17 21.88 -38.28
N ASP A 310 20.90 21.58 -38.02
CA ASP A 310 19.81 21.25 -38.97
C ASP A 310 20.13 20.02 -39.81
N ASP A 311 19.28 18.99 -39.70
CA ASP A 311 18.53 18.45 -40.83
C ASP A 311 17.35 17.62 -40.30
N ASP A 312 16.20 17.98 -40.85
CA ASP A 312 14.82 17.52 -40.64
C ASP A 312 14.57 16.12 -41.21
N ASP A 313 13.40 15.57 -40.90
CA ASP A 313 12.51 14.91 -41.88
C ASP A 313 11.15 14.68 -41.20
N ASP A 314 10.24 15.62 -41.47
CA ASP A 314 8.79 15.50 -41.35
C ASP A 314 8.26 14.72 -42.56
N ASP A 315 7.31 13.80 -42.33
CA ASP A 315 6.35 13.36 -43.34
C ASP A 315 4.98 13.32 -42.67
N ASP A 316 4.18 14.35 -42.97
CA ASP A 316 2.74 14.42 -42.81
C ASP A 316 2.07 13.57 -43.90
N ASP A 317 0.99 12.88 -43.56
CA ASP A 317 -0.10 12.58 -44.48
C ASP A 317 -1.41 12.66 -43.66
N ASP A 318 -2.14 13.75 -43.89
CA ASP A 318 -3.52 13.97 -43.51
C ASP A 318 -4.45 13.10 -44.38
N ASP A 319 -5.55 12.62 -43.80
CA ASP A 319 -6.83 12.62 -44.51
C ASP A 319 -7.99 12.69 -43.51
N HIS A 320 -8.90 13.60 -43.84
CA HIS A 320 -10.05 14.11 -43.10
C HIS A 320 -11.14 13.06 -42.78
N ASP A 321 -11.89 13.31 -41.72
CA ASP A 321 -13.33 13.62 -41.85
C ASP A 321 -13.85 14.22 -40.52
N ASP A 322 -14.21 15.50 -40.62
CA ASP A 322 -14.99 16.26 -39.66
C ASP A 322 -16.46 15.82 -39.71
N ASP A 323 -17.10 15.72 -38.56
CA ASP A 323 -18.51 16.10 -38.40
C ASP A 323 -18.67 16.64 -36.98
N ASP A 324 -18.73 17.97 -36.92
CA ASP A 324 -19.19 18.76 -35.80
C ASP A 324 -20.66 18.46 -35.49
N ASP A 325 -21.00 18.41 -34.21
CA ASP A 325 -22.25 19.00 -33.71
C ASP A 325 -22.00 19.44 -32.27
N ASP A 326 -21.85 20.76 -32.12
CA ASP A 326 -21.96 21.51 -30.89
C ASP A 326 -23.35 21.32 -30.27
N ASP A 327 -23.42 21.23 -28.95
CA ASP A 327 -24.34 22.08 -28.18
C ASP A 327 -23.93 22.11 -26.70
N ASP A 328 -23.79 23.35 -26.23
CA ASP A 328 -23.52 23.78 -24.86
C ASP A 328 -24.54 23.23 -23.86
N ASP A 329 -24.08 22.93 -22.64
CA ASP A 329 -24.74 23.38 -21.41
C ASP A 329 -23.82 23.21 -20.20
N ASP A 330 -23.35 24.34 -19.69
CA ASP A 330 -22.93 24.51 -18.30
C ASP A 330 -24.13 24.19 -17.37
N ASP A 331 -24.02 23.18 -16.50
CA ASP A 331 -24.78 23.21 -15.24
C ASP A 331 -24.00 22.57 -14.08
N ASP A 332 -23.76 23.45 -13.12
CA ASP A 332 -23.36 23.31 -11.73
C ASP A 332 -23.61 21.96 -11.03
N ASN A 333 -22.57 21.52 -10.32
CA ASN A 333 -22.62 21.27 -8.88
C ASN A 333 -23.98 20.77 -8.33
N LYS A 334 -24.31 19.48 -8.53
CA LYS A 334 -25.40 18.83 -7.80
C LYS A 334 -24.91 17.53 -7.15
N ASP A 335 -25.00 17.54 -5.82
CA ASP A 335 -25.06 16.37 -4.95
C ASP A 335 -25.90 15.24 -5.57
N ILE A 336 -25.28 14.11 -5.89
CA ILE A 336 -26.00 12.87 -6.17
C ILE A 336 -26.02 12.03 -4.88
N PHE A 337 -26.91 12.44 -3.99
CA PHE A 337 -27.59 11.57 -3.04
C PHE A 337 -28.99 11.33 -3.59
N GLN A 338 -29.21 10.21 -4.31
CA GLN A 338 -30.43 9.41 -4.29
C GLN A 338 -30.37 8.27 -5.33
N SER A 339 -30.42 7.03 -4.84
CA SER A 339 -31.45 6.01 -5.14
C SER A 339 -30.93 4.57 -5.00
N ASP A 340 -31.61 3.82 -4.13
CA ASP A 340 -31.86 2.36 -4.02
C ASP A 340 -30.74 1.31 -4.19
N SER A 341 -29.51 1.68 -4.55
CA SER A 341 -28.39 0.76 -4.82
C SER A 341 -27.30 0.74 -3.72
N PHE A 342 -27.31 1.69 -2.79
CA PHE A 342 -26.21 1.87 -1.81
C PHE A 342 -26.05 0.71 -0.81
N TRP A 343 -27.13 -0.05 -0.56
CA TRP A 343 -27.18 -1.11 0.46
C TRP A 343 -27.33 -2.53 -0.10
N LYS A 344 -27.40 -2.70 -1.43
CA LYS A 344 -27.61 -4.00 -2.08
C LYS A 344 -26.35 -4.44 -2.82
N THR A 345 -25.44 -5.12 -2.12
CA THR A 345 -24.57 -6.11 -2.77
C THR A 345 -24.02 -7.12 -1.76
N GLU A 346 -24.33 -8.39 -2.03
CA GLU A 346 -23.56 -9.60 -1.70
C GLU A 346 -22.83 -9.62 -0.34
N ARG A 347 -23.60 -9.72 0.76
CA ARG A 347 -23.05 -9.90 2.12
C ARG A 347 -23.40 -11.26 2.76
N SER A 348 -23.99 -12.20 2.00
CA SER A 348 -24.49 -13.49 2.51
C SER A 348 -23.40 -14.32 3.21
N ASP A 349 -22.19 -14.41 2.63
CA ASP A 349 -21.15 -15.33 3.11
C ASP A 349 -20.32 -14.74 4.27
N TYR A 350 -20.12 -13.42 4.28
CA TYR A 350 -19.49 -12.70 5.40
C TYR A 350 -20.34 -12.76 6.67
N ILE A 351 -21.66 -12.64 6.51
CA ILE A 351 -22.63 -12.72 7.60
C ILE A 351 -22.62 -14.13 8.22
N GLN A 352 -22.64 -15.20 7.43
CA GLN A 352 -22.52 -16.57 7.96
C GLN A 352 -21.21 -16.80 8.73
N THR A 353 -20.11 -16.23 8.24
CA THR A 353 -18.79 -16.34 8.87
C THR A 353 -18.70 -15.55 10.19
N MET A 354 -19.33 -14.37 10.25
CA MET A 354 -19.42 -13.57 11.48
C MET A 354 -20.41 -14.16 12.49
N THR A 355 -21.52 -14.74 12.05
CA THR A 355 -22.48 -15.49 12.89
C THR A 355 -21.78 -16.68 13.56
N LYS A 356 -20.95 -17.41 12.79
CA LYS A 356 -20.14 -18.52 13.31
C LYS A 356 -19.11 -18.04 14.34
N LYS A 357 -18.35 -16.98 14.06
CA LYS A 357 -17.38 -16.38 15.00
C LYS A 357 -18.03 -15.77 16.25
N TYR A 358 -19.23 -15.22 16.14
CA TYR A 358 -19.98 -14.64 17.26
C TYR A 358 -20.49 -15.72 18.22
N HIS A 359 -21.05 -16.82 17.69
CA HIS A 359 -21.45 -17.95 18.52
C HIS A 359 -20.25 -18.72 19.09
N GLU A 360 -19.12 -18.79 18.37
CA GLU A 360 -17.86 -19.37 18.87
C GLU A 360 -17.21 -18.52 19.98
N THR A 361 -17.33 -17.19 19.95
CA THR A 361 -16.79 -16.31 21.00
C THR A 361 -17.69 -16.20 22.24
N LEU A 362 -18.98 -16.54 22.14
CA LEU A 362 -19.85 -16.73 23.30
C LEU A 362 -19.54 -18.04 24.05
N SER A 363 -18.99 -19.05 23.38
CA SER A 363 -18.60 -20.33 23.99
C SER A 363 -17.12 -20.42 24.42
N ALA A 364 -16.21 -19.64 23.81
CA ALA A 364 -14.76 -19.75 24.05
C ALA A 364 -14.17 -18.77 25.10
N ARG A 365 -14.91 -18.42 26.17
CA ARG A 365 -14.38 -17.57 27.26
C ARG A 365 -14.13 -18.34 28.57
N GLN A 366 -13.17 -19.25 28.53
CA GLN A 366 -12.33 -19.63 29.67
C GLN A 366 -10.95 -20.07 29.14
N GLN A 367 -10.04 -19.12 28.91
CA GLN A 367 -8.60 -19.23 29.22
C GLN A 367 -7.78 -18.12 28.53
N ASP A 368 -6.87 -17.59 29.34
CA ASP A 368 -5.61 -16.91 29.02
C ASP A 368 -5.60 -15.49 28.45
N ALA A 369 -5.56 -14.56 29.41
CA ALA A 369 -4.88 -13.28 29.30
C ALA A 369 -3.45 -13.42 29.87
N SER A 370 -2.43 -13.50 29.02
CA SER A 370 -1.08 -13.01 29.37
C SER A 370 -0.16 -12.98 28.15
N SER A 371 0.12 -11.79 27.62
CA SER A 371 1.43 -11.37 27.07
C SER A 371 1.30 -10.03 26.33
N GLN A 372 1.27 -8.93 27.08
CA GLN A 372 1.53 -7.59 26.53
C GLN A 372 3.00 -7.23 26.78
N LYS A 373 3.83 -7.23 25.73
CA LYS A 373 5.12 -6.53 25.75
C LYS A 373 4.89 -5.08 25.31
N LYS A 374 5.28 -4.17 26.21
CA LYS A 374 5.21 -2.71 26.08
C LYS A 374 6.14 -2.21 24.97
N VAL A 375 5.61 -1.37 24.08
CA VAL A 375 6.38 -0.37 23.32
C VAL A 375 5.76 0.99 23.66
N GLN A 376 6.57 1.92 24.15
CA GLN A 376 6.16 3.29 24.52
C GLN A 376 6.07 4.21 23.28
N PRO A 377 5.39 5.37 23.38
CA PRO A 377 4.54 5.90 22.33
C PRO A 377 5.13 7.12 21.61
N TYR A 378 4.65 7.35 20.38
CA TYR A 378 4.56 8.67 19.80
C TYR A 378 3.10 9.10 19.89
N PHE A 379 2.79 10.02 20.81
CA PHE A 379 1.64 10.94 20.92
C PHE A 379 1.52 11.37 22.39
N GLU A 380 2.29 12.38 22.78
CA GLU A 380 1.92 13.23 23.90
C GLU A 380 0.94 14.29 23.41
N ASN A 381 -0.33 14.15 23.80
CA ASN A 381 -1.09 15.22 24.47
C ASN A 381 -2.46 14.71 24.93
N ILE A 382 -2.43 13.82 25.93
CA ILE A 382 -3.28 14.03 27.11
C ILE A 382 -2.33 14.60 28.17
N SER A 383 -1.83 15.82 27.96
CA SER A 383 -1.02 16.51 28.96
C SER A 383 -1.96 17.11 30.02
N ARG A 384 -1.82 16.60 31.25
CA ARG A 384 -1.91 17.38 32.49
C ARG A 384 -3.12 18.31 32.63
N GLN A 385 -4.29 17.72 32.85
CA GLN A 385 -5.24 18.12 33.90
C GLN A 385 -6.42 17.17 33.77
N ALA A 386 -6.51 16.21 34.69
CA ALA A 386 -7.79 15.63 35.01
C ALA A 386 -8.65 16.75 35.64
N ASN A 387 -9.26 17.58 34.79
CA ASN A 387 -10.48 18.27 35.20
C ASN A 387 -11.54 17.18 35.26
N LEU A 388 -11.74 16.67 36.47
CA LEU A 388 -12.58 15.52 36.84
C LEU A 388 -14.07 15.62 36.42
N ASN A 389 -14.48 16.70 35.74
CA ASN A 389 -15.88 17.00 35.42
C ASN A 389 -16.18 17.21 33.91
N LYS A 390 -15.28 16.85 32.98
CA LYS A 390 -15.55 17.01 31.54
C LYS A 390 -16.12 15.74 30.91
N SER A 391 -17.27 15.87 30.24
CA SER A 391 -17.92 14.90 29.34
C SER A 391 -17.13 14.68 28.07
N TYR A 392 -17.02 13.43 27.62
CA TYR A 392 -16.23 12.98 26.47
C TYR A 392 -17.13 12.38 25.40
N ILE A 393 -16.98 12.86 24.17
CA ILE A 393 -17.63 12.33 22.98
C ILE A 393 -16.56 11.85 22.01
N LEU A 394 -16.61 10.56 21.68
CA LEU A 394 -15.82 10.02 20.57
C LEU A 394 -16.65 10.09 19.30
N TRP A 395 -16.29 10.98 18.38
CA TRP A 395 -16.97 11.15 17.09
C TRP A 395 -16.22 10.39 16.00
N ILE A 396 -16.83 9.32 15.50
CA ILE A 396 -16.28 8.47 14.46
C ILE A 396 -16.70 9.00 13.08
N ASP A 397 -16.09 10.10 12.67
CA ASP A 397 -16.17 10.67 11.32
C ASP A 397 -15.07 11.73 11.15
N LYS A 398 -14.87 12.22 9.93
CA LYS A 398 -13.99 13.36 9.66
C LYS A 398 -14.57 14.65 10.24
N LYS A 399 -13.69 15.49 10.80
CA LYS A 399 -14.03 16.84 11.29
C LYS A 399 -14.08 17.84 10.12
N ILE A 400 -15.09 17.71 9.26
CA ILE A 400 -15.30 18.61 8.11
C ILE A 400 -16.80 18.93 7.95
N GLY A 401 -17.12 20.07 7.32
CA GLY A 401 -18.48 20.47 6.97
C GLY A 401 -19.45 20.46 8.16
N ASP A 402 -20.59 19.78 7.99
CA ASP A 402 -21.66 19.68 8.99
C ASP A 402 -21.18 19.14 10.34
N ASN A 403 -20.30 18.14 10.37
CA ASN A 403 -19.78 17.56 11.61
C ASN A 403 -18.98 18.58 12.44
N ALA A 404 -18.19 19.42 11.77
CA ALA A 404 -17.44 20.48 12.43
C ALA A 404 -18.37 21.55 13.02
N PHE A 405 -19.43 21.91 12.29
CA PHE A 405 -20.45 22.85 12.75
C PHE A 405 -21.21 22.32 13.98
N VAL A 406 -21.65 21.06 13.97
CA VAL A 406 -22.32 20.44 15.12
C VAL A 406 -21.39 20.34 16.32
N ALA A 407 -20.14 19.92 16.11
CA ALA A 407 -19.18 19.81 17.20
C ALA A 407 -18.90 21.17 17.86
N ASN A 408 -18.79 22.25 17.08
CA ASN A 408 -18.63 23.60 17.64
C ASN A 408 -19.80 24.00 18.55
N GLN A 409 -21.05 23.63 18.20
CA GLN A 409 -22.22 23.88 19.03
C GLN A 409 -22.30 23.00 20.30
N LEU A 410 -21.66 21.83 20.28
CA LEU A 410 -21.54 20.98 21.46
C LEU A 410 -20.42 21.46 22.38
N THR A 411 -19.29 21.90 21.83
CA THR A 411 -18.12 22.38 22.60
C THR A 411 -18.26 23.81 23.11
N SER A 412 -19.29 24.56 22.69
CA SER A 412 -19.62 25.85 23.33
C SER A 412 -19.98 25.67 24.81
N ASP A 413 -20.31 24.45 25.22
CA ASP A 413 -20.35 24.04 26.61
C ASP A 413 -18.95 23.59 27.06
N SER A 414 -18.30 24.39 27.91
CA SER A 414 -16.92 24.15 28.40
C SER A 414 -16.70 22.81 29.12
N GLN A 415 -17.80 22.09 29.42
CA GLN A 415 -17.79 20.77 30.04
C GLN A 415 -17.75 19.62 29.04
N ILE A 416 -17.80 19.84 27.72
CA ILE A 416 -17.79 18.78 26.70
C ILE A 416 -16.49 18.80 25.88
N HIS A 417 -15.81 17.66 25.83
CA HIS A 417 -14.67 17.38 24.99
C HIS A 417 -15.06 16.40 23.87
N ILE A 418 -14.63 16.69 22.63
CA ILE A 418 -14.94 15.87 21.47
C ILE A 418 -13.64 15.49 20.77
N ASP A 419 -13.41 14.18 20.66
CA ASP A 419 -12.33 13.60 19.86
C ASP A 419 -12.89 13.03 18.57
N PHE A 420 -12.25 13.38 17.45
CA PHE A 420 -12.62 12.84 16.14
C PHE A 420 -11.73 11.65 15.78
N CYS A 421 -12.36 10.58 15.31
CA CYS A 421 -11.70 9.40 14.76
C CYS A 421 -12.21 9.20 13.34
N GLU A 422 -11.32 9.29 12.35
CA GLU A 422 -11.74 9.21 10.94
C GLU A 422 -12.28 7.84 10.53
N THR A 423 -12.00 6.79 11.31
CA THR A 423 -12.41 5.43 11.00
C THR A 423 -12.86 4.64 12.24
N LEU A 424 -13.69 3.60 12.05
CA LEU A 424 -14.17 2.77 13.14
C LEU A 424 -13.03 1.95 13.75
N ALA A 425 -12.03 1.50 12.98
CA ALA A 425 -10.85 0.84 13.53
C ALA A 425 -10.02 1.76 14.45
N VAL A 426 -9.84 3.04 14.08
CA VAL A 426 -9.15 4.02 14.93
C VAL A 426 -9.92 4.25 16.23
N ALA A 427 -11.23 4.37 16.15
CA ALA A 427 -12.10 4.49 17.32
C ALA A 427 -12.03 3.26 18.24
N GLN A 428 -12.03 2.05 17.68
CA GLN A 428 -11.88 0.79 18.42
C GLN A 428 -10.55 0.76 19.18
N ASN A 429 -9.44 1.08 18.51
CA ASN A 429 -8.12 1.17 19.14
C ASN A 429 -8.07 2.23 20.24
N HIS A 430 -8.70 3.39 20.01
CA HIS A 430 -8.77 4.46 21.00
C HIS A 430 -9.50 3.99 22.27
N VAL A 431 -10.62 3.29 22.11
CA VAL A 431 -11.40 2.75 23.23
C VAL A 431 -10.63 1.65 23.96
N GLU A 432 -9.96 0.74 23.25
CA GLU A 432 -9.17 -0.34 23.88
C GLU A 432 -8.01 0.19 24.72
N ARG A 433 -7.27 1.19 24.21
CA ARG A 433 -6.16 1.80 24.94
C ARG A 433 -6.61 2.55 26.20
N ASN A 434 -7.83 3.09 26.17
CA ASN A 434 -8.40 3.84 27.27
C ASN A 434 -9.45 3.04 28.06
N LEU A 435 -9.50 1.72 27.87
CA LEU A 435 -10.58 0.87 28.38
C LEU A 435 -10.76 0.98 29.90
N HIS A 436 -9.66 0.99 30.65
CA HIS A 436 -9.71 1.17 32.11
C HIS A 436 -10.33 2.51 32.51
N LYS A 437 -9.94 3.60 31.83
CA LYS A 437 -10.47 4.95 32.08
C LYS A 437 -11.95 5.04 31.72
N ILE A 438 -12.33 4.51 30.56
CA ILE A 438 -13.71 4.50 30.08
C ILE A 438 -14.61 3.67 31.00
N LYS A 439 -14.14 2.51 31.48
CA LYS A 439 -14.88 1.70 32.47
C LYS A 439 -15.02 2.42 33.81
N SER A 440 -13.95 3.06 34.30
CA SER A 440 -13.95 3.81 35.56
C SER A 440 -14.77 5.10 35.51
N ASN A 441 -14.89 5.69 34.32
CA ASN A 441 -15.57 6.97 34.08
C ASN A 441 -16.68 6.84 33.04
N SER A 442 -17.44 5.74 33.16
CA SER A 442 -18.49 5.34 32.21
C SER A 442 -19.62 6.35 32.08
N SER A 443 -19.83 7.18 33.11
CA SER A 443 -20.90 8.18 33.20
C SER A 443 -20.71 9.39 32.28
N ILE A 444 -19.54 9.50 31.64
CA ILE A 444 -19.05 10.73 31.01
C ILE A 444 -18.69 10.47 29.53
N PHE A 445 -18.77 9.22 29.05
CA PHE A 445 -18.31 8.83 27.72
C PHE A 445 -19.48 8.38 26.82
N GLN A 446 -19.58 8.96 25.62
CA GLN A 446 -20.53 8.53 24.58
C GLN A 446 -19.86 8.51 23.20
N VAL A 447 -20.48 7.80 22.25
CA VAL A 447 -19.98 7.66 20.89
C VAL A 447 -20.99 8.23 19.90
N ILE A 448 -20.50 9.03 18.96
CA ILE A 448 -21.22 9.41 17.75
C ILE A 448 -20.56 8.68 16.59
N CYS A 449 -21.33 8.04 15.72
CA CYS A 449 -20.77 7.30 14.60
C CYS A 449 -21.58 7.54 13.33
N ARG A 450 -20.94 7.37 12.18
CA ARG A 450 -21.61 7.24 10.89
C ARG A 450 -22.20 5.84 10.75
N GLY A 451 -23.31 5.74 10.03
CA GLY A 451 -24.00 4.46 9.82
C GLY A 451 -23.20 3.42 9.04
N TYR A 452 -22.29 3.85 8.15
CA TYR A 452 -21.49 2.98 7.31
C TYR A 452 -20.12 3.58 6.97
N TYR A 453 -19.07 2.74 7.03
CA TYR A 453 -17.68 3.08 6.76
C TYR A 453 -17.21 2.27 5.54
N LYS A 454 -17.44 2.81 4.34
CA LYS A 454 -17.16 2.13 3.07
C LYS A 454 -15.69 1.69 2.93
N SER A 455 -14.75 2.49 3.42
CA SER A 455 -13.32 2.17 3.39
C SER A 455 -12.92 0.99 4.27
N GLU A 456 -13.76 0.61 5.24
CA GLU A 456 -13.51 -0.49 6.17
C GLU A 456 -14.48 -1.66 5.96
N HIS A 457 -15.47 -1.53 5.08
CA HIS A 457 -16.61 -2.44 4.95
C HIS A 457 -17.30 -2.73 6.30
N LYS A 458 -17.30 -1.73 7.20
CA LYS A 458 -17.92 -1.82 8.53
C LYS A 458 -19.14 -0.91 8.63
N ASN A 459 -20.03 -1.23 9.55
CA ASN A 459 -21.19 -0.41 9.87
C ASN A 459 -21.39 -0.26 11.39
N ALA A 460 -22.51 0.33 11.78
CA ALA A 460 -22.81 0.54 13.19
C ALA A 460 -22.90 -0.77 13.99
N LEU A 461 -23.29 -1.92 13.40
CA LEU A 461 -23.32 -3.19 14.13
C LEU A 461 -21.91 -3.63 14.56
N ASP A 462 -20.87 -3.35 13.77
CA ASP A 462 -19.48 -3.63 14.14
C ASP A 462 -19.04 -2.86 15.40
N LEU A 463 -19.50 -1.61 15.54
CA LEU A 463 -19.32 -0.83 16.76
C LEU A 463 -20.07 -1.47 17.93
N LEU A 464 -21.31 -1.92 17.71
CA LEU A 464 -22.12 -2.57 18.73
C LEU A 464 -21.46 -3.86 19.24
N PHE A 465 -20.98 -4.70 18.33
CA PHE A 465 -20.24 -5.92 18.66
C PHE A 465 -18.99 -5.62 19.48
N PHE A 466 -18.23 -4.61 19.07
CA PHE A 466 -17.02 -4.18 19.77
C PHE A 466 -17.33 -3.69 21.19
N LEU A 467 -18.35 -2.84 21.37
CA LEU A 467 -18.77 -2.36 22.69
C LEU A 467 -19.25 -3.52 23.56
N ASN A 468 -20.02 -4.46 23.00
CA ASN A 468 -20.50 -5.65 23.70
C ASN A 468 -19.34 -6.53 24.18
N ARG A 469 -18.39 -6.85 23.30
CA ARG A 469 -17.21 -7.68 23.60
C ARG A 469 -16.40 -7.13 24.76
N ASN A 470 -16.33 -5.80 24.87
CA ASN A 470 -15.56 -5.08 25.88
C ASN A 470 -16.35 -4.72 27.16
N GLN A 471 -17.59 -5.22 27.29
CA GLN A 471 -18.50 -4.94 28.43
C GLN A 471 -18.89 -3.45 28.56
N LEU A 472 -18.97 -2.75 27.43
CA LEU A 472 -19.29 -1.33 27.34
C LEU A 472 -20.75 -1.09 26.91
N LYS A 473 -21.66 -2.01 27.27
CA LYS A 473 -23.07 -1.97 26.83
C LYS A 473 -23.82 -0.71 27.25
N HIS A 474 -23.38 -0.10 28.34
CA HIS A 474 -23.95 1.10 28.95
C HIS A 474 -23.54 2.40 28.23
N ILE A 475 -22.54 2.36 27.34
CA ILE A 475 -22.08 3.55 26.61
C ILE A 475 -23.15 3.94 25.57
N PRO A 476 -23.69 5.18 25.63
CA PRO A 476 -24.62 5.66 24.63
C PRO A 476 -23.96 5.75 23.25
N ALA A 477 -24.62 5.22 22.22
CA ALA A 477 -24.17 5.31 20.84
C ALA A 477 -25.24 5.98 19.97
N THR A 478 -24.86 7.08 19.32
CA THR A 478 -25.73 7.85 18.43
C THR A 478 -25.22 7.75 16.99
N ILE A 479 -26.11 7.40 16.06
CA ILE A 479 -25.80 7.39 14.63
C ILE A 479 -26.32 8.67 13.99
N PHE A 480 -25.40 9.44 13.40
CA PHE A 480 -25.73 10.63 12.61
C PHE A 480 -25.57 10.30 11.13
N THR A 481 -26.67 10.36 10.37
CA THR A 481 -26.71 9.98 8.94
C THR A 481 -27.75 10.78 8.19
N HIS A 482 -27.49 11.14 6.93
CA HIS A 482 -28.48 11.78 6.06
C HIS A 482 -29.52 10.79 5.53
N ASP A 483 -29.13 9.54 5.29
CA ASP A 483 -30.04 8.44 4.91
C ASP A 483 -30.38 7.59 6.14
N LYS A 484 -31.39 8.03 6.89
CA LYS A 484 -31.86 7.32 8.08
C LYS A 484 -32.64 6.05 7.73
N GLU A 485 -33.54 6.13 6.75
CA GLU A 485 -34.44 5.02 6.42
C GLU A 485 -33.71 3.87 5.72
N GLY A 486 -32.83 4.17 4.75
CA GLY A 486 -32.02 3.16 4.08
C GLY A 486 -31.05 2.48 5.04
N LEU A 487 -30.43 3.24 5.94
CA LEU A 487 -29.60 2.67 6.99
C LEU A 487 -30.40 1.73 7.92
N ILE A 488 -31.59 2.11 8.36
CA ILE A 488 -32.41 1.25 9.23
C ILE A 488 -32.75 -0.06 8.52
N LYS A 489 -33.20 -0.01 7.26
CA LYS A 489 -33.49 -1.21 6.47
C LYS A 489 -32.27 -2.12 6.33
N HIS A 490 -31.10 -1.54 6.11
CA HIS A 490 -29.85 -2.29 6.02
C HIS A 490 -29.44 -2.93 7.35
N LEU A 491 -29.51 -2.19 8.45
CA LEU A 491 -29.20 -2.71 9.78
C LEU A 491 -30.22 -3.77 10.24
N ASP A 492 -31.50 -3.63 9.89
CA ASP A 492 -32.51 -4.67 10.15
C ASP A 492 -32.16 -5.98 9.45
N TYR A 493 -31.85 -5.89 8.15
CA TYR A 493 -31.45 -7.04 7.36
C TYR A 493 -30.26 -7.72 8.00
N GLU A 494 -29.17 -7.00 8.26
CA GLU A 494 -27.96 -7.62 8.80
C GLU A 494 -28.13 -8.13 10.23
N ALA A 495 -28.79 -7.37 11.10
CA ALA A 495 -29.06 -7.79 12.47
C ALA A 495 -29.92 -9.07 12.51
N SER A 496 -30.86 -9.22 11.58
CA SER A 496 -31.68 -10.44 11.46
C SER A 496 -30.84 -11.67 11.16
N GLN A 497 -29.78 -11.53 10.35
CA GLN A 497 -28.94 -12.65 9.97
C GLN A 497 -27.98 -13.12 11.08
N VAL A 498 -27.69 -12.24 12.04
CA VAL A 498 -26.78 -12.49 13.17
C VAL A 498 -27.52 -12.64 14.51
N GLY A 499 -28.85 -12.56 14.49
CA GLY A 499 -29.71 -12.68 15.68
C GLY A 499 -29.56 -11.54 16.70
N LEU A 500 -29.12 -10.36 16.27
CA LEU A 500 -28.82 -9.23 17.17
C LEU A 500 -30.04 -8.31 17.33
N VAL A 501 -31.08 -8.76 18.02
CA VAL A 501 -32.37 -8.04 18.15
C VAL A 501 -32.29 -6.74 18.96
N GLU A 502 -31.29 -6.57 19.83
CA GLU A 502 -31.20 -5.42 20.73
C GLU A 502 -30.67 -4.13 20.06
N TRP A 503 -30.22 -4.18 18.81
CA TRP A 503 -29.54 -3.04 18.17
C TRP A 503 -30.39 -1.77 18.12
N ARG A 504 -31.71 -1.92 17.98
CA ARG A 504 -32.69 -0.83 17.93
C ARG A 504 -32.84 -0.08 19.26
N GLU A 505 -32.59 -0.76 20.37
CA GLU A 505 -32.59 -0.16 21.71
C GLU A 505 -31.23 0.48 22.03
N ARG A 506 -30.18 0.06 21.32
CA ARG A 506 -28.79 0.47 21.56
C ARG A 506 -28.38 1.70 20.76
N PHE A 507 -29.00 1.94 19.61
CA PHE A 507 -28.70 3.09 18.76
C PHE A 507 -29.80 4.14 18.77
N TYR A 508 -29.41 5.39 18.97
CA TYR A 508 -30.25 6.54 18.60
C TYR A 508 -29.86 7.01 17.19
N ILE A 509 -30.79 6.94 16.23
CA ILE A 509 -30.50 7.31 14.83
C ILE A 509 -31.24 8.60 14.46
N THR A 510 -30.49 9.60 14.01
CA THR A 510 -31.03 10.89 13.58
C THR A 510 -30.28 11.45 12.38
N SER A 511 -31.01 12.12 11.48
CA SER A 511 -30.48 13.00 10.45
C SER A 511 -30.56 14.49 10.84
N ASP A 512 -31.22 14.78 11.97
CA ASP A 512 -31.49 16.13 12.45
C ASP A 512 -30.44 16.52 13.51
N THR A 513 -29.68 17.56 13.18
CA THR A 513 -28.65 18.17 14.02
C THR A 513 -29.18 18.65 15.37
N LYS A 514 -30.37 19.25 15.43
CA LYS A 514 -30.96 19.73 16.70
C LYS A 514 -31.30 18.56 17.61
N LYS A 515 -31.82 17.47 17.03
CA LYS A 515 -32.10 16.22 17.75
C LYS A 515 -30.82 15.54 18.24
N LEU A 516 -29.76 15.52 17.41
CA LEU A 516 -28.44 15.02 17.79
C LEU A 516 -27.90 15.78 19.01
N ILE A 517 -27.84 17.11 18.92
CA ILE A 517 -27.32 17.96 20.00
C ILE A 517 -28.13 17.78 21.28
N LYS A 518 -29.48 17.79 21.18
CA LYS A 518 -30.36 17.56 22.33
C LYS A 518 -30.10 16.19 22.95
N LYS A 519 -29.96 15.13 22.14
CA LYS A 519 -29.68 13.78 22.63
C LYS A 519 -28.33 13.69 23.33
N CYS A 520 -27.27 14.23 22.73
CA CYS A 520 -25.93 14.24 23.32
C CYS A 520 -25.91 14.96 24.67
N LYS A 521 -26.61 16.10 24.78
CA LYS A 521 -26.76 16.84 26.05
C LYS A 521 -27.60 16.06 27.07
N CYS A 522 -28.71 15.45 26.66
CA CYS A 522 -29.53 14.61 27.55
C CYS A 522 -28.77 13.40 28.10
N ASN A 523 -27.95 12.73 27.27
CA ASN A 523 -27.13 11.60 27.73
C ASN A 523 -26.12 12.02 28.81
N ILE A 524 -25.70 13.29 28.79
CA ILE A 524 -24.81 13.89 29.80
C ILE A 524 -25.60 14.31 31.06
N THR A 525 -26.77 14.95 30.91
CA THR A 525 -27.55 15.48 32.04
C THR A 525 -28.40 14.46 32.79
N GLN A 526 -28.86 13.37 32.16
CA GLN A 526 -29.73 12.34 32.78
C GLN A 526 -29.11 11.58 33.98
N LYS A 527 -27.87 11.88 34.37
CA LYS A 527 -27.21 11.26 35.53
C LYS A 527 -26.84 12.22 36.66
N HIS A 528 -26.93 13.54 36.47
CA HIS A 528 -26.80 14.49 37.59
C HIS A 528 -28.03 14.48 38.52
N ASP A 529 -29.17 13.94 38.06
CA ASP A 529 -30.43 13.85 38.83
C ASP A 529 -30.75 12.45 39.38
N LYS A 530 -29.82 11.48 39.32
CA LYS A 530 -30.00 10.21 40.06
C LYS A 530 -29.27 10.28 41.39
N PRO A 531 -29.97 10.47 42.54
CA PRO A 531 -29.33 10.43 43.83
C PRO A 531 -28.72 9.04 44.02
N SER A 532 -27.45 9.01 44.43
CA SER A 532 -26.74 7.81 44.85
C SER A 532 -27.56 7.10 45.93
N LYS A 533 -28.05 5.89 45.61
CA LYS A 533 -28.52 4.91 46.59
C LYS A 533 -27.56 3.75 46.61
#